data_AF-A0A161MFN2-F1
#
_entry.id   AF-A0A161MFN2-F1
#
_cell.length_a   1.000
_cell.length_b   1.000
_cell.length_c   1.000
_cell.angle_alpha   90.00
_cell.angle_beta   90.00
_cell.angle_gamma   90.00
#
_symmetry.space_group_name_H-M   'P 1'
#
loop_
_entity.id
_entity.type
_entity.pdbx_description
1 polymer ?
#
loop_
_entity_poly.entity_id
_entity_poly.type
_entity_poly.pdbx_seq_one_letter_code
_entity_poly.pdbx_strand_id
1 'polypeptide(L)'
;LGMTLHQHGHAHGRRPSPVPGEIPEDISVHRSSSNINVRAAFIHVLGDFIQSIGVFIAALIIFFLPSWKIVDPICTFLFSVLVLITTFAIIKETIIVLMEGMPRDMDFNDVLNTFLSIDGVVAVHNLRIWALTLDKTALAAHIVIQPGVSPSDVLKMSSKKIHGKYNFFEMT
;
A
#
# COMPACT_ATOMS: atom_id res chain seq x y z
N LEU A 1 17.05 20.74 59.48
CA LEU A 1 15.58 20.78 59.56
C LEU A 1 15.03 20.55 58.18
N GLY A 2 14.28 19.51 57.82
CA GLY A 2 13.81 18.30 58.49
C GLY A 2 13.21 17.45 57.37
N MET A 3 13.58 16.17 57.31
CA MET A 3 13.05 15.22 56.33
C MET A 3 11.58 14.92 56.64
N THR A 4 10.72 14.91 55.62
CA THR A 4 9.36 14.37 55.70
C THR A 4 9.25 13.11 54.83
N LEU A 5 9.07 12.00 55.54
CA LEU A 5 8.66 10.70 55.05
C LEU A 5 7.24 10.80 54.47
N HIS A 6 7.00 10.21 53.30
CA HIS A 6 5.65 9.75 52.94
C HIS A 6 5.71 8.38 52.30
N GLN A 7 5.27 7.39 53.08
CA GLN A 7 5.05 5.99 52.75
C GLN A 7 3.79 5.85 51.88
N HIS A 8 3.73 4.82 51.02
CA HIS A 8 2.55 4.08 50.48
C HIS A 8 3.07 3.31 49.24
N GLY A 9 2.86 2.02 49.00
CA GLY A 9 2.20 0.92 49.68
C GLY A 9 2.32 -0.29 48.72
N HIS A 10 2.75 -1.44 49.23
CA HIS A 10 2.81 -2.68 48.44
C HIS A 10 1.38 -3.16 48.15
N ALA A 11 0.98 -3.19 46.87
CA ALA A 11 -0.24 -3.85 46.43
C ALA A 11 0.13 -5.17 45.74
N HIS A 12 -0.14 -6.28 46.44
CA HIS A 12 -0.15 -7.62 45.85
C HIS A 12 -1.33 -7.72 44.86
N GLY A 13 -1.03 -7.61 43.57
CA GLY A 13 -1.98 -7.90 42.50
C GLY A 13 -2.24 -9.41 42.41
N ARG A 14 -3.35 -9.84 43.00
CA ARG A 14 -3.94 -11.18 42.86
C ARG A 14 -4.22 -11.42 41.36
N ARG A 15 -3.51 -12.37 40.72
CA ARG A 15 -3.88 -12.85 39.38
C ARG A 15 -5.29 -13.48 39.47
N PRO A 16 -6.28 -13.06 38.67
CA PRO A 16 -7.49 -13.84 38.51
C PRO A 16 -7.13 -15.17 37.85
N SER A 17 -7.72 -16.25 38.34
CA SER A 17 -7.67 -17.55 37.67
C SER A 17 -8.25 -17.43 36.25
N PRO A 18 -7.72 -18.14 35.25
CA PRO A 18 -8.26 -18.07 33.89
C PRO A 18 -9.66 -18.65 33.86
N VAL A 19 -10.59 -17.93 33.23
CA VAL A 19 -11.90 -18.47 32.85
C VAL A 19 -11.67 -19.50 31.73
N PRO A 20 -12.19 -20.74 31.82
CA PRO A 20 -12.07 -21.70 30.73
C PRO A 20 -12.93 -21.22 29.54
N GLY A 21 -12.31 -20.70 28.49
CA GLY A 21 -13.03 -20.33 27.26
C GLY A 21 -12.38 -19.29 26.35
N GLU A 22 -11.29 -18.62 26.76
CA GLU A 22 -10.63 -17.64 25.89
C GLU A 22 -9.61 -18.32 24.96
N ILE A 23 -9.91 -18.29 23.66
CA ILE A 23 -8.95 -18.63 22.59
C ILE A 23 -7.92 -17.49 22.54
N PRO A 24 -6.61 -17.77 22.67
CA PRO A 24 -5.60 -16.75 22.45
C PRO A 24 -5.50 -16.48 20.94
N GLU A 25 -6.25 -15.51 20.43
CA GLU A 25 -6.03 -14.93 19.10
C GLU A 25 -5.06 -13.76 19.19
N ASP A 26 -3.75 -14.06 19.21
CA ASP A 26 -2.77 -13.19 18.56
C ASP A 26 -1.49 -13.96 18.27
N ILE A 27 -1.56 -14.87 17.28
CA ILE A 27 -0.38 -15.21 16.50
C ILE A 27 -0.38 -14.24 15.32
N SER A 28 0.11 -13.03 15.56
CA SER A 28 0.49 -12.07 14.53
C SER A 28 1.61 -12.70 13.72
N VAL A 29 1.21 -13.44 12.69
CA VAL A 29 2.08 -13.85 11.60
C VAL A 29 2.55 -12.57 10.92
N HIS A 30 3.69 -12.04 11.35
CA HIS A 30 4.46 -11.05 10.62
C HIS A 30 4.84 -11.70 9.27
N ARG A 31 3.94 -11.63 8.28
CA ARG A 31 4.32 -11.76 6.89
C ARG A 31 5.32 -10.64 6.66
N SER A 32 6.58 -11.00 6.45
CA SER A 32 7.57 -10.09 5.92
C SER A 32 7.07 -9.65 4.54
N SER A 33 6.36 -8.53 4.51
CA SER A 33 6.02 -7.82 3.30
C SER A 33 7.35 -7.41 2.67
N SER A 34 7.87 -8.22 1.75
CA SER A 34 8.95 -7.78 0.89
C SER A 34 8.44 -6.52 0.22
N ASN A 35 9.05 -5.37 0.52
CA ASN A 35 8.59 -4.08 0.02
C ASN A 35 8.58 -4.15 -1.51
N ILE A 36 7.40 -4.24 -2.11
CA ILE A 36 7.23 -4.28 -3.58
C ILE A 36 7.94 -3.09 -4.20
N ASN A 37 7.89 -1.94 -3.53
CA ASN A 37 8.62 -0.72 -3.88
C ASN A 37 10.14 -0.95 -3.99
N VAL A 38 10.75 -1.70 -3.07
CA VAL A 38 12.19 -2.03 -3.11
C VAL A 38 12.50 -2.98 -4.25
N ARG A 39 11.64 -3.98 -4.51
CA ARG A 39 11.82 -4.88 -5.65
C ARG A 39 11.69 -4.14 -6.99
N ALA A 40 10.73 -3.23 -7.10
CA ALA A 40 10.55 -2.39 -8.28
C ALA A 40 11.76 -1.46 -8.49
N ALA A 41 12.23 -0.79 -7.43
CA ALA A 41 13.43 0.04 -7.48
C ALA A 41 14.68 -0.76 -7.88
N PHE A 42 14.84 -1.99 -7.38
CA PHE A 42 15.95 -2.87 -7.77
C PHE A 42 15.93 -3.22 -9.26
N ILE A 43 14.76 -3.59 -9.81
CA ILE A 43 14.60 -3.89 -11.23
C ILE A 43 14.90 -2.65 -12.09
N HIS A 44 14.47 -1.46 -11.63
CA HIS A 44 14.76 -0.21 -12.31
C HIS A 44 16.27 0.09 -12.35
N VAL A 45 16.95 0.04 -11.20
CA VAL A 45 18.40 0.27 -11.11
C VAL A 45 19.20 -0.77 -11.90
N LEU A 46 18.75 -2.03 -11.93
CA LEU A 46 19.36 -3.07 -12.76
C LEU A 46 19.22 -2.74 -14.26
N GLY A 47 18.08 -2.19 -14.68
CA GLY A 47 17.87 -1.69 -16.04
C GLY A 47 18.85 -0.56 -16.39
N ASP A 48 19.00 0.41 -15.50
CA ASP A 48 19.95 1.52 -15.67
C ASP A 48 21.41 1.04 -15.75
N PHE A 49 21.76 0.03 -14.95
CA PHE A 49 23.08 -0.58 -14.97
C PHE A 49 23.38 -1.27 -16.32
N ILE A 50 22.43 -2.06 -16.83
CA ILE A 50 22.55 -2.71 -18.15
C ILE A 50 22.68 -1.66 -19.26
N GLN A 51 21.88 -0.59 -19.19
CA GLN A 51 21.98 0.53 -20.13
C GLN A 51 23.37 1.18 -20.11
N SER A 52 23.92 1.44 -18.92
CA SER A 52 25.26 2.00 -18.75
C SER A 52 26.35 1.12 -19.37
N ILE A 53 26.28 -0.20 -19.16
CA ILE A 53 27.19 -1.16 -19.81
C ILE A 53 27.04 -1.13 -21.34
N GLY A 54 25.81 -1.05 -21.84
CA GLY A 54 25.55 -0.98 -23.29
C GLY A 54 26.20 0.25 -23.94
N VAL A 55 26.10 1.42 -23.31
CA VAL A 55 26.77 2.66 -23.76
C VAL A 55 28.29 2.52 -23.68
N PHE A 56 28.82 1.92 -22.60
CA PHE A 56 30.25 1.68 -22.46
C PHE A 56 30.81 0.77 -23.58
N ILE A 57 30.09 -0.30 -23.92
CA ILE A 57 30.47 -1.19 -25.03
C ILE A 57 30.43 -0.43 -26.37
N ALA A 58 29.38 0.36 -26.62
CA ALA A 58 29.30 1.18 -27.82
C ALA A 58 30.50 2.14 -27.94
N ALA A 59 30.88 2.80 -26.84
CA ALA A 59 32.05 3.67 -26.78
C ALA A 59 33.36 2.92 -27.09
N LEU A 60 33.55 1.71 -26.55
CA LEU A 60 34.72 0.88 -26.87
C LEU A 60 34.78 0.47 -28.34
N ILE A 61 33.64 0.10 -28.94
CA ILE A 61 33.57 -0.26 -30.36
C ILE A 61 34.00 0.93 -31.23
N ILE A 62 33.52 2.13 -30.93
CA ILE A 62 33.88 3.36 -31.66
C ILE A 62 35.37 3.68 -31.51
N PHE A 63 35.95 3.44 -30.33
CA PHE A 63 37.37 3.66 -30.07
C PHE A 63 38.27 2.76 -30.93
N PHE A 64 37.96 1.47 -31.04
CA PHE A 64 38.77 0.51 -31.81
C PHE A 64 38.44 0.50 -33.31
N LEU A 65 37.20 0.83 -33.71
CA LEU A 65 36.72 0.80 -35.09
C LEU A 65 36.05 2.14 -35.46
N PRO A 66 36.83 3.19 -35.74
CA PRO A 66 36.31 4.53 -36.06
C PRO A 66 35.52 4.60 -37.39
N SER A 67 35.45 3.52 -38.17
CA SER A 67 34.56 3.40 -39.34
C SER A 67 33.10 3.11 -38.96
N TRP A 68 32.83 2.70 -37.72
CA TRP A 68 31.50 2.30 -37.22
C TRP A 68 30.83 3.41 -36.38
N LYS A 69 31.09 4.69 -36.69
CA LYS A 69 30.53 5.84 -35.96
C LYS A 69 29.00 5.91 -35.93
N ILE A 70 28.33 5.22 -36.86
CA ILE A 70 26.85 5.15 -36.91
C ILE A 70 26.25 4.35 -35.74
N VAL A 71 27.05 3.54 -35.05
CA VAL A 71 26.62 2.73 -33.90
C VAL A 71 26.20 3.62 -32.73
N ASP A 72 26.85 4.78 -32.55
CA ASP A 72 26.58 5.69 -31.44
C ASP A 72 25.17 6.31 -31.50
N PRO A 73 24.74 6.93 -32.62
CA PRO A 73 23.35 7.39 -32.77
C PRO A 73 22.30 6.29 -32.62
N ILE A 74 22.57 5.07 -33.13
CA ILE A 74 21.61 3.96 -33.07
C ILE A 74 21.45 3.48 -31.63
N CYS A 75 22.56 3.29 -30.91
CA CYS A 75 22.53 2.91 -29.49
C CYS A 75 21.84 3.98 -28.65
N THR A 76 22.21 5.26 -28.81
CA THR A 76 21.59 6.36 -28.04
C THR A 76 20.10 6.51 -28.34
N PHE A 77 19.68 6.36 -29.60
CA PHE A 77 18.26 6.39 -29.96
C PHE A 77 17.50 5.21 -29.34
N LEU A 78 18.04 4.00 -29.42
CA LEU A 78 17.45 2.81 -28.81
C LEU A 78 17.26 2.99 -27.30
N PHE A 79 18.31 3.46 -26.59
CA PHE A 79 18.22 3.72 -25.16
C PHE A 79 17.27 4.86 -24.81
N SER A 80 17.24 5.94 -25.60
CA SER A 80 16.29 7.02 -25.42
C SER A 80 14.85 6.53 -25.49
N VAL A 81 14.52 5.67 -26.46
CA VAL A 81 13.19 5.07 -26.58
C VAL A 81 12.88 4.17 -25.38
N LEU A 82 13.83 3.34 -24.94
CA LEU A 82 13.64 2.47 -23.77
C LEU A 82 13.37 3.28 -22.50
N VAL A 83 14.16 4.32 -22.23
CA VAL A 83 13.97 5.23 -21.08
C VAL A 83 12.65 5.96 -21.17
N LEU A 84 12.24 6.40 -22.36
CA LEU A 84 10.98 7.09 -22.55
C LEU A 84 9.79 6.20 -22.20
N ILE A 85 9.81 4.93 -22.64
CA ILE A 85 8.76 3.95 -22.34
C ILE A 85 8.66 3.70 -20.82
N THR A 86 9.78 3.45 -20.15
CA THR A 86 9.79 3.16 -18.71
C THR A 86 9.35 4.37 -17.89
N THR A 87 9.85 5.56 -18.25
CA THR A 87 9.51 6.82 -17.58
C THR A 87 8.03 7.15 -17.76
N PHE A 88 7.49 6.98 -18.97
CA PHE A 88 6.07 7.23 -19.24
C PHE A 88 5.15 6.33 -18.40
N ALA A 89 5.51 5.06 -18.22
CA ALA A 89 4.77 4.15 -17.35
C ALA A 89 4.72 4.64 -15.89
N ILE A 90 5.86 5.08 -15.35
CA ILE A 90 5.97 5.62 -13.98
C ILE A 90 5.18 6.92 -13.84
N ILE A 91 5.34 7.85 -14.78
CA ILE A 91 4.61 9.13 -14.78
C ILE A 91 3.10 8.89 -14.76
N LYS A 92 2.59 7.96 -15.56
CA LYS A 92 1.16 7.62 -15.59
C LYS A 92 0.67 7.13 -14.21
N GLU A 93 1.46 6.33 -13.51
CA GLU A 93 1.12 5.84 -12.18
C GLU A 93 1.14 6.96 -11.14
N THR A 94 2.16 7.80 -11.17
CA THR A 94 2.25 8.99 -10.31
C THR A 94 1.09 9.95 -10.53
N ILE A 95 0.68 10.18 -11.78
CA ILE A 95 -0.48 11.03 -12.09
C ILE A 95 -1.75 10.44 -11.49
N ILE A 96 -1.96 9.11 -11.56
CA ILE A 96 -3.15 8.47 -10.96
C ILE A 96 -3.17 8.71 -9.45
N VAL A 97 -2.04 8.52 -8.77
CA VAL A 97 -1.94 8.78 -7.31
C VAL A 97 -2.20 10.26 -7.00
N LEU A 98 -1.57 11.17 -7.73
CA LEU A 98 -1.73 12.62 -7.53
C LEU A 98 -3.15 13.13 -7.82
N MET A 99 -3.86 12.47 -8.74
CA MET A 99 -5.25 12.79 -9.05
C MET A 99 -6.25 12.12 -8.09
N GLU A 100 -5.79 11.52 -6.99
CA GLU A 100 -6.61 10.72 -6.08
C GLU A 100 -7.41 9.64 -6.83
N GLY A 101 -6.80 9.08 -7.88
CA GLY A 101 -7.40 8.05 -8.71
C GLY A 101 -7.51 6.73 -7.97
N MET A 102 -8.45 5.89 -8.44
CA MET A 102 -8.65 4.56 -7.91
C MET A 102 -7.46 3.64 -8.29
N PRO A 103 -6.94 2.83 -7.35
CA PRO A 103 -5.87 1.89 -7.65
C PRO A 103 -6.37 0.79 -8.61
N ARG A 104 -5.48 0.33 -9.50
CA ARG A 104 -5.85 -0.56 -10.63
C ARG A 104 -6.23 -1.98 -10.23
N ASP A 105 -5.88 -2.39 -9.02
CA ASP A 105 -6.09 -3.73 -8.46
C ASP A 105 -7.42 -3.87 -7.71
N MET A 106 -8.27 -2.84 -7.71
CA MET A 106 -9.52 -2.81 -6.99
C MET A 106 -10.71 -2.54 -7.93
N ASP A 107 -11.83 -3.25 -7.69
CA ASP A 107 -13.10 -3.00 -8.37
C ASP A 107 -14.05 -2.25 -7.43
N PHE A 108 -14.55 -1.10 -7.89
CA PHE A 108 -15.50 -0.28 -7.17
C PHE A 108 -16.77 -1.07 -6.80
N ASN A 109 -17.26 -1.90 -7.73
CA ASN A 109 -18.48 -2.68 -7.52
C ASN A 109 -18.29 -3.77 -6.48
N ASP A 110 -17.09 -4.38 -6.42
CA ASP A 110 -16.80 -5.40 -5.41
C ASP A 110 -16.80 -4.80 -4.00
N VAL A 111 -16.22 -3.61 -3.83
CA VAL A 111 -16.24 -2.88 -2.55
C VAL A 111 -17.68 -2.48 -2.17
N LEU A 112 -18.43 -1.93 -3.11
CA LEU A 112 -19.83 -1.55 -2.90
C LEU A 112 -20.70 -2.76 -2.49
N ASN A 113 -20.61 -3.87 -3.23
CA ASN A 113 -21.34 -5.10 -2.93
C ASN A 113 -20.92 -5.70 -1.59
N THR A 114 -19.64 -5.56 -1.22
CA THR A 114 -19.15 -6.00 0.10
C THR A 114 -19.85 -5.20 1.21
N PHE A 115 -20.03 -3.89 1.06
CA PHE A 115 -20.79 -3.10 2.02
C PHE A 115 -22.28 -3.49 2.07
N LEU A 116 -22.91 -3.65 0.90
CA LEU A 116 -24.34 -4.02 0.82
C LEU A 116 -24.63 -5.42 1.36
N SER A 117 -23.62 -6.29 1.42
CA SER A 117 -23.73 -7.64 2.01
C SER A 117 -23.67 -7.67 3.54
N ILE A 118 -23.60 -6.52 4.22
CA ILE A 118 -23.57 -6.43 5.68
C ILE A 118 -24.98 -6.22 6.21
N ASP A 119 -25.37 -7.05 7.17
CA ASP A 119 -26.67 -6.94 7.83
C ASP A 119 -26.83 -5.57 8.48
N GLY A 120 -27.96 -4.91 8.18
CA GLY A 120 -28.27 -3.57 8.66
C GLY A 120 -27.85 -2.43 7.72
N VAL A 121 -27.08 -2.70 6.66
CA VAL A 121 -26.79 -1.70 5.61
C VAL A 121 -27.92 -1.67 4.58
N VAL A 122 -28.50 -0.50 4.35
CA VAL A 122 -29.57 -0.26 3.37
C VAL A 122 -29.01 0.26 2.06
N ALA A 123 -28.07 1.20 2.14
CA ALA A 123 -27.45 1.82 0.97
C ALA A 123 -26.09 2.41 1.33
N VAL A 124 -25.23 2.61 0.32
CA VAL A 124 -23.96 3.32 0.46
C VAL A 124 -23.90 4.44 -0.56
N HIS A 125 -23.59 5.64 -0.08
CA HIS A 125 -23.47 6.84 -0.90
C HIS A 125 -22.06 7.41 -0.81
N ASN A 126 -21.66 8.16 -1.83
CA ASN A 126 -20.36 8.86 -1.88
C ASN A 126 -19.17 7.95 -1.56
N LEU A 127 -19.24 6.68 -2.00
CA LEU A 127 -18.13 5.74 -1.90
C LEU A 127 -16.96 6.30 -2.72
N ARG A 128 -15.88 6.64 -2.04
CA ARG A 128 -14.66 7.18 -2.63
C ARG A 128 -13.50 6.30 -2.23
N ILE A 129 -12.73 5.89 -3.23
CA ILE A 129 -11.56 5.02 -3.09
C ILE A 129 -10.43 5.71 -3.83
N TRP A 130 -9.33 5.99 -3.15
CA TRP A 130 -8.17 6.64 -3.76
C TRP A 130 -6.86 6.06 -3.24
N ALA A 131 -5.84 6.09 -4.10
CA ALA A 131 -4.48 5.72 -3.72
C ALA A 131 -3.77 6.91 -3.07
N LEU A 132 -3.21 6.71 -1.87
CA LEU A 132 -2.33 7.69 -1.21
C LEU A 132 -0.87 7.52 -1.66
N THR A 133 -0.46 6.27 -1.87
CA THR A 133 0.83 5.86 -2.43
C THR A 133 0.61 4.61 -3.28
N LEU A 134 1.67 4.09 -3.93
CA LEU A 134 1.59 2.84 -4.70
C LEU A 134 1.14 1.63 -3.88
N ASP A 135 1.31 1.68 -2.56
CA ASP A 135 1.06 0.60 -1.61
C ASP A 135 0.01 0.93 -0.54
N LYS A 136 -0.53 2.14 -0.52
CA LYS A 136 -1.54 2.58 0.46
C LYS A 136 -2.77 3.13 -0.23
N THR A 137 -3.91 2.55 0.10
CA THR A 137 -5.22 2.96 -0.40
C THR A 137 -6.08 3.46 0.75
N ALA A 138 -6.82 4.54 0.53
CA ALA A 138 -7.79 5.08 1.47
C ALA A 138 -9.21 4.97 0.91
N LEU A 139 -10.18 4.95 1.83
CA LEU A 139 -11.60 4.75 1.57
C LEU A 139 -12.42 5.73 2.39
N ALA A 140 -13.43 6.35 1.79
CA ALA A 140 -14.48 7.05 2.52
C ALA A 140 -15.86 6.71 1.98
N ALA A 141 -16.83 6.46 2.85
CA ALA A 141 -18.19 6.11 2.41
C ALA A 141 -19.25 6.55 3.42
N HIS A 142 -20.44 6.93 2.94
CA HIS A 142 -21.60 7.16 3.79
C HIS A 142 -22.52 5.95 3.76
N ILE A 143 -22.64 5.26 4.88
CA ILE A 143 -23.48 4.07 5.03
C ILE A 143 -24.83 4.47 5.61
N VAL A 144 -25.91 4.12 4.92
CA VAL A 144 -27.28 4.24 5.41
C VAL A 144 -27.67 2.95 6.09
N ILE A 145 -28.13 3.05 7.33
CA ILE A 145 -28.48 1.90 8.17
C ILE A 145 -29.99 1.76 8.33
N GLN A 146 -30.43 0.54 8.65
CA GLN A 146 -31.83 0.27 8.95
C GLN A 146 -32.28 0.98 10.24
N PRO A 147 -33.53 1.48 10.31
CA PRO A 147 -34.08 2.04 11.54
C PRO A 147 -34.09 1.01 12.68
N GLY A 148 -33.64 1.42 13.87
CA GLY A 148 -33.61 0.55 15.04
C GLY A 148 -32.33 -0.27 15.23
N VAL A 149 -31.36 -0.16 14.31
CA VAL A 149 -30.03 -0.75 14.46
C VAL A 149 -29.05 0.27 15.05
N SER A 150 -28.18 -0.19 15.94
CA SER A 150 -27.10 0.61 16.54
C SER A 150 -26.06 1.01 15.47
N PRO A 151 -25.83 2.32 15.23
CA PRO A 151 -24.87 2.78 14.22
C PRO A 151 -23.44 2.30 14.48
N SER A 152 -23.03 2.29 15.75
CA SER A 152 -21.68 1.87 16.16
C SER A 152 -21.40 0.40 15.86
N ASP A 153 -22.41 -0.46 15.98
CA ASP A 153 -22.26 -1.89 15.71
C ASP A 153 -22.12 -2.17 14.22
N VAL A 154 -22.94 -1.51 13.39
CA VAL A 154 -22.83 -1.62 11.92
C VAL A 154 -21.49 -1.07 11.42
N LEU A 155 -21.01 0.06 11.96
CA LEU A 155 -19.70 0.60 11.62
C LEU A 155 -18.57 -0.37 12.00
N LYS A 156 -18.62 -0.95 13.20
CA LYS A 156 -17.62 -1.92 13.66
C LYS A 156 -17.62 -3.19 12.81
N MET A 157 -18.80 -3.71 12.47
CA MET A 157 -18.95 -4.85 11.56
C MET A 157 -18.42 -4.53 10.16
N SER A 158 -18.76 -3.36 9.63
CA SER A 158 -18.34 -2.92 8.29
C SER A 158 -16.83 -2.75 8.21
N SER A 159 -16.24 -2.04 9.17
CA SER A 159 -14.80 -1.87 9.28
C SER A 159 -14.09 -3.22 9.36
N LYS A 160 -14.55 -4.14 10.22
CA LYS A 160 -13.96 -5.48 10.35
C LYS A 160 -14.04 -6.29 9.04
N LYS A 161 -15.19 -6.28 8.36
CA LYS A 161 -15.39 -7.05 7.12
C LYS A 161 -14.53 -6.51 5.97
N ILE A 162 -14.47 -5.19 5.83
CA ILE A 162 -13.69 -4.53 4.78
C ILE A 162 -12.20 -4.69 5.04
N HIS A 163 -11.72 -4.50 6.29
CA HIS A 163 -10.31 -4.65 6.63
C HIS A 163 -9.82 -6.10 6.50
N GLY A 164 -10.72 -7.08 6.67
CA GLY A 164 -10.40 -8.50 6.44
C GLY A 164 -10.27 -8.90 4.97
N LYS A 165 -10.97 -8.20 4.05
CA LYS A 165 -10.96 -8.50 2.61
C LYS A 165 -9.98 -7.61 1.82
N TYR A 166 -9.77 -6.37 2.25
CA TYR A 166 -8.97 -5.37 1.56
C TYR A 166 -7.96 -4.71 2.49
N ASN A 167 -6.79 -4.36 1.97
CA ASN A 167 -5.72 -3.71 2.71
C ASN A 167 -5.83 -2.17 2.65
N PHE A 168 -6.91 -1.60 3.20
CA PHE A 168 -7.06 -0.15 3.31
C PHE A 168 -6.21 0.40 4.45
N PHE A 169 -5.43 1.45 4.18
CA PHE A 169 -4.60 2.14 5.15
C PHE A 169 -5.44 3.05 6.06
N GLU A 170 -6.38 3.78 5.46
CA GLU A 170 -7.33 4.64 6.18
C GLU A 170 -8.75 4.41 5.67
N MET A 171 -9.73 4.47 6.58
CA MET A 171 -11.16 4.31 6.27
C MET A 171 -11.98 5.27 7.12
N THR A 172 -12.87 6.04 6.46
CA THR A 172 -13.82 6.97 7.11
C THR A 172 -15.26 6.66 6.76
#